data_AF-A0A968DAH3-F1
#
_entry.id   AF-A0A968DAH3-F1
#
_cell.length_a   1.000
_cell.length_b   1.000
_cell.length_c   1.000
_cell.angle_alpha   90.00
_cell.angle_beta   90.00
_cell.angle_gamma   90.00
#
_symmetry.space_group_name_H-M   'P 1'
#
loop_
_entity.id
_entity.type
_entity.pdbx_description
1 polymer ?
#
loop_
_entity_poly.entity_id
_entity_poly.type
_entity_poly.pdbx_seq_one_letter_code
_entity_poly.pdbx_strand_id
1 'polypeptide(L)'
;MQLEAVDSQRPGHGIDLVRDAYHSGFRRFIAMGGDGTSYETVNGLFPEALGTHVTLAFQPLGTGNSFLRDFSTEGLNHATGALLEGRERACDVLRLRHRDGELYYINLLSLGFTADVAALTNRRFKRFGYPGYLMGVFACLAKLTRRPFPLRIDDEEELDRRRHLFLTFNNS
;
A
#
# COMPACT_ATOMS: atom_id res chain seq x y z
N MET A 1 23.74 -12.10 10.81
CA MET A 1 22.77 -11.73 9.76
C MET A 1 23.56 -11.08 8.64
N GLN A 2 23.51 -11.63 7.42
CA GLN A 2 24.09 -10.99 6.25
C GLN A 2 23.02 -10.07 5.65
N LEU A 3 23.37 -8.81 5.40
CA LEU A 3 22.47 -7.80 4.86
C LEU A 3 22.97 -7.41 3.48
N GLU A 4 22.07 -7.39 2.51
CA GLU A 4 22.32 -6.85 1.18
C GLU A 4 21.42 -5.63 0.98
N ALA A 5 22.03 -4.51 0.62
CA ALA A 5 21.34 -3.24 0.43
C ALA A 5 21.38 -2.86 -1.05
N VAL A 6 20.21 -2.48 -1.58
CA VAL A 6 20.05 -2.07 -2.98
C VAL A 6 19.15 -0.84 -3.04
N ASP A 7 19.49 0.09 -3.94
CA ASP A 7 18.77 1.35 -4.11
C ASP A 7 17.91 1.35 -5.37
N SER A 8 16.62 1.69 -5.24
CA SER A 8 15.74 1.90 -6.38
C SER A 8 16.11 3.19 -7.12
N GLN A 9 16.36 3.13 -8.43
CA GLN A 9 16.81 4.29 -9.23
C GLN A 9 15.66 5.05 -9.91
N ARG A 10 14.50 4.41 -10.08
CA ARG A 10 13.34 4.94 -10.79
C ARG A 10 12.04 4.32 -10.26
N PRO A 11 10.87 4.96 -10.45
CA PRO A 11 9.58 4.35 -10.13
C PRO A 11 9.43 2.97 -10.78
N GLY A 12 8.96 2.01 -10.00
CA GLY A 12 8.79 0.61 -10.40
C GLY A 12 10.06 -0.24 -10.33
N HIS A 13 11.26 0.34 -10.14
CA HIS A 13 12.49 -0.46 -10.03
C HIS A 13 12.52 -1.34 -8.79
N GLY A 14 11.87 -0.93 -7.69
CA GLY A 14 11.80 -1.73 -6.47
C GLY A 14 11.06 -3.07 -6.68
N ILE A 15 10.10 -3.11 -7.60
CA ILE A 15 9.39 -4.34 -7.98
C ILE A 15 10.38 -5.34 -8.57
N ASP A 16 11.18 -4.88 -9.54
CA ASP A 16 12.18 -5.71 -10.23
C ASP A 16 13.23 -6.24 -9.24
N LEU A 17 13.80 -5.36 -8.41
CA LEU A 17 14.80 -5.71 -7.40
C LEU A 17 14.29 -6.78 -6.41
N VAL A 18 13.06 -6.60 -5.92
CA VAL A 18 12.48 -7.53 -4.94
C VAL A 18 12.16 -8.88 -5.58
N ARG A 19 11.65 -8.87 -6.83
CA ARG A 19 11.39 -10.10 -7.58
C ARG A 19 12.69 -10.89 -7.81
N ASP A 20 13.75 -10.22 -8.25
CA ASP A 20 15.05 -10.85 -8.51
C ASP A 20 15.67 -11.42 -7.22
N ALA A 21 15.60 -10.68 -6.12
CA ALA A 21 16.05 -11.15 -4.81
C ALA A 21 15.23 -12.36 -4.32
N TYR A 22 13.91 -12.36 -4.51
CA TYR A 22 13.06 -13.51 -4.16
C TYR A 22 13.47 -14.78 -4.94
N HIS A 23 13.72 -14.65 -6.25
CA HIS A 23 14.21 -15.76 -7.08
C HIS A 23 15.64 -16.19 -6.73
N SER A 24 16.46 -15.28 -6.19
CA SER A 24 17.80 -15.58 -5.68
C SER A 24 17.79 -16.26 -4.29
N GLY A 25 16.61 -16.52 -3.73
CA GLY A 25 16.44 -17.29 -2.48
C GLY A 25 16.19 -16.43 -1.24
N PHE A 26 16.11 -15.10 -1.36
CA PHE A 26 15.80 -14.24 -0.22
C PHE A 26 14.35 -14.42 0.23
N ARG A 27 14.14 -14.44 1.55
CA ARG A 27 12.80 -14.59 2.17
C ARG A 27 12.48 -13.50 3.19
N ARG A 28 13.43 -12.61 3.47
CA ARG A 28 13.29 -11.50 4.41
C ARG A 28 13.63 -10.22 3.67
N PHE A 29 12.70 -9.28 3.65
CA PHE A 29 12.85 -8.02 2.91
C PHE A 29 12.59 -6.85 3.86
N ILE A 30 13.43 -5.83 3.77
CA ILE A 30 13.32 -4.60 4.54
C ILE A 30 13.11 -3.46 3.55
N ALA A 31 11.90 -2.91 3.50
CA ALA A 31 11.57 -1.77 2.68
C ALA A 31 11.89 -0.48 3.45
N MET A 32 12.89 0.27 2.98
CA MET A 32 13.29 1.55 3.56
C MET A 32 12.79 2.71 2.69
N GLY A 33 11.72 3.38 3.10
CA GLY A 33 11.10 4.43 2.27
C GLY A 33 9.72 4.90 2.74
N GLY A 34 8.87 5.29 1.79
CA GLY A 34 7.48 5.66 2.04
C GLY A 34 6.49 4.63 1.47
N ASP A 35 5.20 4.97 1.42
CA ASP A 35 4.14 4.07 0.96
C ASP A 35 4.40 3.48 -0.45
N GLY A 36 5.04 4.26 -1.34
CA GLY A 36 5.42 3.78 -2.68
C GLY A 36 6.45 2.66 -2.64
N THR A 37 7.44 2.74 -1.75
CA THR A 37 8.44 1.69 -1.55
C THR A 37 7.76 0.44 -0.99
N SER A 38 6.87 0.60 0.00
CA SER A 38 6.09 -0.53 0.54
C SER A 38 5.26 -1.21 -0.53
N TYR A 39 4.58 -0.42 -1.36
CA TYR A 39 3.79 -0.90 -2.49
C TYR A 39 4.65 -1.68 -3.49
N GLU A 40 5.80 -1.15 -3.91
CA GLU A 40 6.71 -1.81 -4.84
C GLU A 40 7.27 -3.11 -4.26
N THR A 41 7.63 -3.14 -2.96
CA THR A 41 8.10 -4.36 -2.30
C THR A 41 7.04 -5.46 -2.28
N VAL A 42 5.79 -5.13 -1.93
CA VAL A 42 4.70 -6.11 -1.94
C VAL A 42 4.44 -6.63 -3.36
N ASN A 43 4.36 -5.75 -4.35
CA ASN A 43 4.08 -6.14 -5.74
C ASN A 43 5.28 -6.79 -6.46
N GLY A 44 6.49 -6.69 -5.90
CA GLY A 44 7.66 -7.47 -6.34
C GLY A 44 7.66 -8.91 -5.83
N LEU A 45 6.98 -9.18 -4.71
CA LEU A 45 6.88 -10.53 -4.14
C LEU A 45 5.70 -11.32 -4.68
N PHE A 46 4.57 -10.67 -4.92
CA PHE A 46 3.34 -11.34 -5.33
C PHE A 46 3.12 -11.20 -6.85
N PRO A 47 2.63 -12.26 -7.53
CA PRO A 47 2.06 -13.49 -6.99
C PRO A 47 3.05 -14.59 -6.56
N GLU A 48 4.35 -14.46 -6.85
CA GLU A 48 5.33 -15.55 -6.74
C GLU A 48 5.54 -16.06 -5.29
N ALA A 49 5.25 -15.23 -4.29
CA ALA A 49 5.30 -15.57 -2.88
C ALA A 49 4.02 -16.22 -2.33
N LEU A 50 2.96 -16.37 -3.13
CA LEU A 50 1.73 -17.04 -2.70
C LEU A 50 2.02 -18.47 -2.23
N GLY A 51 1.57 -18.81 -1.01
CA GLY A 51 1.81 -20.12 -0.41
C GLY A 51 3.23 -20.31 0.15
N THR A 52 4.05 -19.26 0.17
CA THR A 52 5.38 -19.29 0.79
C THR A 52 5.43 -18.39 2.02
N HIS A 53 6.39 -18.66 2.92
CA HIS A 53 6.62 -17.80 4.08
C HIS A 53 7.68 -16.75 3.75
N VAL A 54 7.25 -15.49 3.62
CA VAL A 54 8.11 -14.32 3.44
C VAL A 54 7.89 -13.32 4.57
N THR A 55 8.97 -12.76 5.09
CA THR A 55 8.93 -11.76 6.16
C THR A 55 9.19 -10.38 5.56
N LEU A 56 8.29 -9.43 5.81
CA LEU A 56 8.40 -8.04 5.38
C LEU A 56 8.56 -7.13 6.59
N ALA A 57 9.57 -6.27 6.54
CA ALA A 57 9.73 -5.16 7.47
C ALA A 57 9.67 -3.84 6.71
N PHE A 58 9.02 -2.84 7.29
CA PHE A 58 8.90 -1.50 6.70
C PHE A 58 9.56 -0.50 7.64
N GLN A 59 10.51 0.27 7.12
CA GLN A 59 11.18 1.32 7.85
C GLN A 59 10.80 2.68 7.23
N PRO A 60 10.13 3.57 7.98
CA PRO A 60 9.66 4.84 7.47
C PRO A 60 10.84 5.79 7.30
N LEU A 61 11.22 6.06 6.06
CA LEU A 61 12.13 7.17 5.73
C LEU A 61 11.40 8.27 4.92
N GLY A 62 10.11 8.09 4.65
CA GLY A 62 9.26 9.03 3.90
C GLY A 62 8.48 10.04 4.75
N THR A 63 7.77 10.96 4.08
CA THR A 63 6.89 11.96 4.70
C THR A 63 5.44 11.47 4.89
N GLY A 64 4.99 10.52 4.06
CA GLY A 64 3.71 9.82 4.19
C GLY A 64 3.92 8.50 4.94
N ASN A 65 3.88 8.57 6.28
CA ASN A 65 4.07 7.40 7.15
C ASN A 65 2.72 6.93 7.71
N SER A 66 1.73 6.70 6.85
CA SER A 66 0.41 6.22 7.31
C SER A 66 0.48 4.75 7.69
N PHE A 67 1.17 3.92 6.88
CA PHE A 67 1.28 2.48 7.12
C PHE A 67 1.90 2.13 8.49
N LEU A 68 2.97 2.83 8.89
CA LEU A 68 3.61 2.54 10.19
C LEU A 68 2.89 3.13 11.39
N ARG A 69 2.09 4.18 11.20
CA ARG A 69 1.18 4.68 12.25
C ARG A 69 0.10 3.65 12.57
N ASP A 70 -0.35 2.89 11.58
CA ASP A 70 -1.36 1.84 11.78
C ASP A 70 -0.76 0.60 12.48
N PHE A 71 0.55 0.34 12.31
CA PHE A 71 1.23 -0.84 12.89
C PHE A 71 1.95 -0.57 14.22
N SER A 72 2.35 0.67 14.51
CA SER A 72 2.90 1.03 15.82
C SER A 72 2.77 2.53 16.11
N THR A 73 2.35 2.87 17.32
CA THR A 73 2.29 4.26 17.82
C THR A 73 3.66 4.82 18.19
N GLU A 74 4.70 3.97 18.24
CA GLU A 74 6.02 4.28 18.79
C GLU A 74 7.09 4.63 17.72
N GLY A 75 6.74 4.59 16.43
CA GLY A 75 7.57 5.12 15.33
C GLY A 75 8.84 4.31 15.03
N LEU A 76 9.88 5.00 14.54
CA LEU A 76 11.11 4.41 13.97
C LEU A 76 11.88 3.51 14.95
N ASN A 77 11.91 3.88 16.23
CA ASN A 77 12.65 3.13 17.26
C ASN A 77 11.98 1.78 17.52
N HIS A 78 10.65 1.73 17.50
CA HIS A 78 9.91 0.48 17.66
C HIS A 78 10.09 -0.46 16.47
N ALA A 79 10.05 0.06 15.25
CA ALA A 79 10.29 -0.73 14.04
C ALA A 79 11.71 -1.32 14.03
N THR A 80 12.71 -0.53 14.43
CA THR A 80 14.11 -0.99 14.56
C THR A 80 14.25 -2.03 15.66
N GLY A 81 13.63 -1.82 16.83
CA GLY A 81 13.63 -2.77 17.93
C GLY A 81 12.96 -4.09 17.55
N ALA A 82 11.78 -4.04 16.92
CA ALA A 82 11.09 -5.23 16.42
C ALA A 82 11.93 -6.03 15.43
N LEU A 83 12.66 -5.33 14.53
CA LEU A 83 13.57 -5.96 13.59
C LEU A 83 14.75 -6.65 14.29
N LEU A 84 15.36 -5.99 15.28
CA LEU A 84 16.50 -6.52 16.04
C LEU A 84 16.09 -7.69 16.95
N GLU A 85 14.89 -7.64 17.51
CA GLU A 85 14.30 -8.69 18.35
C GLU A 85 13.70 -9.86 17.54
N GLY A 86 13.58 -9.70 16.22
CA GLY A 86 12.97 -10.71 15.34
C GLY A 86 11.47 -10.91 15.61
N ARG A 87 10.75 -9.86 16.03
CA ARG A 87 9.31 -9.93 16.24
C ARG A 87 8.59 -9.97 14.90
N GLU A 88 7.87 -11.05 14.64
CA GLU A 88 7.10 -11.27 13.42
C GLU A 88 5.62 -11.51 13.76
N ARG A 89 4.72 -11.01 12.90
CA ARG A 89 3.27 -11.30 12.97
C ARG A 89 2.77 -11.74 11.60
N ALA A 90 1.85 -12.70 11.57
CA ALA A 90 1.12 -13.01 10.34
C ALA A 90 0.29 -11.79 9.92
N CYS A 91 0.23 -11.55 8.62
CA CYS A 91 -0.47 -10.42 8.03
C CYS A 91 -1.08 -10.88 6.71
N ASP A 92 -2.38 -10.67 6.53
CA ASP A 92 -3.02 -11.00 5.26
C ASP A 92 -2.58 -10.05 4.14
N VAL A 93 -2.84 -10.44 2.91
CA VAL A 93 -2.56 -9.62 1.72
C VAL A 93 -3.82 -9.57 0.87
N LEU A 94 -4.30 -8.36 0.62
CA LEU A 94 -5.40 -8.09 -0.30
C LEU A 94 -4.92 -8.24 -1.73
N ARG A 95 -5.55 -9.12 -2.50
CA ARG A 95 -5.34 -9.27 -3.94
C ARG A 95 -6.49 -8.61 -4.71
N LEU A 96 -6.15 -7.61 -5.53
CA LEU A 96 -7.07 -6.99 -6.47
C LEU A 96 -6.78 -7.48 -7.88
N ARG A 97 -7.81 -7.94 -8.58
CA ARG A 97 -7.74 -8.30 -10.01
C ARG A 97 -8.43 -7.22 -10.83
N HIS A 98 -7.77 -6.76 -11.88
CA HIS A 98 -8.34 -5.85 -12.88
C HIS A 98 -7.99 -6.30 -14.29
N ARG A 99 -8.56 -5.63 -15.30
CA ARG A 99 -8.40 -6.01 -16.72
C ARG A 99 -6.94 -6.09 -17.19
N ASP A 100 -6.04 -5.32 -16.57
CA ASP A 100 -4.65 -5.16 -17.01
C ASP A 100 -3.67 -5.92 -16.09
N GLY A 101 -4.15 -6.64 -15.06
CA GLY A 101 -3.28 -7.39 -14.15
C GLY A 101 -3.85 -7.58 -12.74
N GLU A 102 -2.93 -7.93 -11.83
CA GLU A 102 -3.21 -8.10 -10.40
C GLU A 102 -2.37 -7.12 -9.59
N LEU A 103 -2.95 -6.61 -8.50
CA LEU A 103 -2.29 -5.72 -7.55
C LEU A 103 -2.43 -6.28 -6.14
N TYR A 104 -1.41 -6.06 -5.32
CA TYR A 104 -1.34 -6.58 -3.96
C TYR A 104 -1.16 -5.44 -2.95
N TYR A 105 -1.95 -5.49 -1.86
CA TYR A 105 -1.99 -4.47 -0.81
C TYR A 105 -2.01 -5.12 0.57
N ILE A 106 -1.36 -4.48 1.55
CA ILE A 106 -1.24 -5.02 2.93
C ILE A 106 -1.99 -4.21 3.98
N ASN A 107 -2.54 -3.04 3.63
CA ASN A 107 -3.24 -2.17 4.57
C ASN A 107 -4.55 -1.67 3.98
N LEU A 108 -4.48 -0.71 3.05
CA LEU A 108 -5.67 0.03 2.62
C LEU A 108 -5.78 0.06 1.10
N LEU A 109 -6.94 -0.34 0.59
CA LEU A 109 -7.36 -0.12 -0.78
C LEU A 109 -8.64 0.72 -0.76
N SER A 110 -8.63 1.89 -1.39
CA SER A 110 -9.81 2.75 -1.48
C SER A 110 -10.17 3.12 -2.92
N LEU A 111 -11.47 3.19 -3.18
CA LEU A 111 -12.09 3.56 -4.46
C LEU A 111 -13.01 4.78 -4.24
N GLY A 112 -13.14 5.62 -5.26
CA GLY A 112 -14.03 6.78 -5.22
C GLY A 112 -13.40 8.01 -4.59
N PHE A 113 -14.16 8.73 -3.77
CA PHE A 113 -13.80 10.07 -3.30
C PHE A 113 -12.40 10.19 -2.70
N THR A 114 -12.00 9.25 -1.83
CA THR A 114 -10.67 9.27 -1.20
C THR A 114 -9.54 9.09 -2.22
N ALA A 115 -9.73 8.22 -3.21
CA ALA A 115 -8.80 8.06 -4.33
C ALA A 115 -8.77 9.29 -5.24
N ASP A 116 -9.94 9.90 -5.53
CA ASP A 116 -10.05 11.12 -6.33
C ASP A 116 -9.31 12.30 -5.67
N VAL A 117 -9.44 12.44 -4.35
CA VAL A 117 -8.68 13.43 -3.55
C VAL A 117 -7.19 13.17 -3.64
N ALA A 118 -6.74 11.94 -3.37
CA ALA A 118 -5.32 11.59 -3.42
C ALA A 118 -4.72 11.85 -4.81
N ALA A 119 -5.43 11.48 -5.87
CA ALA A 119 -5.02 11.72 -7.25
C ALA A 119 -4.95 13.22 -7.58
N LEU A 120 -5.95 14.00 -7.18
CA LEU A 120 -5.97 15.45 -7.41
C LEU A 120 -4.86 16.16 -6.65
N THR A 121 -4.66 15.82 -5.38
CA THR A 121 -3.58 16.37 -4.55
C THR A 121 -2.23 16.05 -5.14
N ASN A 122 -1.96 14.78 -5.49
CA ASN A 122 -0.69 14.39 -6.11
C ASN A 122 -0.44 15.09 -7.45
N ARG A 123 -1.48 15.29 -8.27
CA ARG A 123 -1.34 15.91 -9.59
C ARG A 123 -1.21 17.44 -9.55
N ARG A 124 -1.93 18.13 -8.65
CA ARG A 124 -2.03 19.61 -8.67
C ARG A 124 -1.46 20.31 -7.46
N PHE A 125 -1.42 19.64 -6.32
CA PHE A 125 -1.14 20.29 -5.04
C PHE A 125 0.02 19.67 -4.25
N LYS A 126 0.76 18.72 -4.83
CA LYS A 126 1.90 18.04 -4.20
C LYS A 126 2.93 19.02 -3.61
N ARG A 127 3.19 20.14 -4.31
CA ARG A 127 4.12 21.20 -3.86
C ARG A 127 3.67 21.94 -2.60
N PHE A 128 2.39 21.85 -2.22
CA PHE A 128 1.82 22.56 -1.09
C PHE A 128 1.68 21.68 0.15
N GLY A 129 2.17 20.44 0.14
CA GLY A 129 2.14 19.55 1.30
C GLY A 129 0.71 19.37 1.87
N TYR A 130 0.58 19.48 3.19
CA TYR A 130 -0.70 19.31 3.91
C TYR A 130 -1.81 20.28 3.47
N PRO A 131 -1.57 21.60 3.32
CA PRO A 131 -2.54 22.51 2.69
C PRO A 131 -3.03 22.03 1.31
N GLY A 132 -2.14 21.45 0.51
CA GLY A 132 -2.49 20.88 -0.79
C GLY A 132 -3.44 19.68 -0.71
N TYR A 133 -3.34 18.88 0.36
CA TYR A 133 -4.30 17.82 0.65
C TYR A 133 -5.69 18.41 0.98
N LEU A 134 -5.76 19.41 1.87
CA LEU A 134 -7.01 20.09 2.20
C LEU A 134 -7.69 20.71 0.97
N MET A 135 -6.92 21.36 0.09
CA MET A 135 -7.44 21.90 -1.17
C MET A 135 -8.01 20.80 -2.08
N GLY A 136 -7.33 19.65 -2.15
CA GLY A 136 -7.83 18.47 -2.87
C GLY A 136 -9.17 17.98 -2.31
N VAL A 137 -9.29 17.89 -0.98
CA VAL A 137 -10.52 17.51 -0.28
C VAL A 137 -11.66 18.48 -0.65
N PHE A 138 -11.48 19.78 -0.49
CA PHE A 138 -12.52 20.77 -0.80
C PHE A 138 -12.93 20.76 -2.27
N ALA A 139 -11.97 20.62 -3.19
CA ALA A 139 -12.25 20.57 -4.62
C ALA A 139 -13.06 19.32 -5.02
N CYS A 140 -12.73 18.16 -4.44
CA CYS A 140 -13.51 16.93 -4.65
C CYS A 140 -14.88 17.04 -3.96
N LEU A 141 -14.96 17.66 -2.78
CA LEU A 141 -16.21 17.86 -2.04
C LEU A 141 -17.18 18.76 -2.82
N ALA A 142 -16.67 19.82 -3.46
CA ALA A 142 -17.49 20.68 -4.31
C ALA A 142 -18.11 19.93 -5.51
N LYS A 143 -17.52 18.79 -5.92
CA LYS A 143 -18.04 17.95 -7.01
C LYS A 143 -18.92 16.80 -6.54
N LEU A 144 -18.74 16.31 -5.30
CA LEU A 144 -19.56 15.29 -4.61
C LEU A 144 -20.12 14.18 -5.53
N THR A 145 -19.28 13.67 -6.44
CA THR A 145 -19.73 12.68 -7.43
C THR A 145 -19.91 11.33 -6.75
N ARG A 146 -21.16 11.00 -6.41
CA ARG A 146 -21.54 9.65 -6.00
C ARG A 146 -21.59 8.75 -7.22
N ARG A 147 -20.84 7.65 -7.21
CA ARG A 147 -20.80 6.69 -8.32
C ARG A 147 -21.42 5.38 -7.85
N PRO A 148 -22.17 4.68 -8.71
CA PRO A 148 -22.49 3.29 -8.44
C PRO A 148 -21.16 2.52 -8.46
N PHE A 149 -20.89 1.80 -7.39
CA PHE A 149 -19.83 0.81 -7.34
C PHE A 149 -20.52 -0.54 -7.21
N PRO A 150 -20.86 -1.19 -8.33
CA PRO A 150 -21.57 -2.45 -8.28
C PRO A 150 -20.73 -3.47 -7.51
N LEU A 151 -21.23 -3.89 -6.34
CA LEU A 151 -20.52 -4.76 -5.42
C LEU A 151 -21.28 -6.08 -5.29
N ARG A 152 -20.54 -7.17 -5.26
CA ARG A 152 -21.03 -8.48 -4.84
C ARG A 152 -20.05 -9.02 -3.82
N ILE A 153 -20.57 -9.44 -2.67
CA ILE A 153 -19.77 -10.04 -1.60
C ILE A 153 -19.99 -11.55 -1.69
N ASP A 154 -18.90 -12.31 -1.71
CA ASP A 154 -18.91 -13.77 -1.82
C ASP A 154 -19.83 -14.30 -2.94
N ASP A 155 -20.77 -15.18 -2.58
CA ASP A 155 -21.72 -15.83 -3.48
C ASP A 155 -23.12 -15.18 -3.47
N GLU A 156 -23.25 -13.93 -3.01
CA GLU A 156 -24.54 -13.24 -3.08
C GLU A 156 -25.05 -13.11 -4.52
N GLU A 157 -26.29 -13.52 -4.80
CA GLU A 157 -26.83 -13.45 -6.17
C GLU A 157 -27.06 -12.01 -6.64
N GLU A 158 -27.33 -11.10 -5.71
CA GLU A 158 -27.66 -9.72 -6.02
C GLU A 158 -26.43 -8.81 -6.05
N LEU A 159 -26.34 -7.99 -7.09
CA LEU A 159 -25.33 -6.96 -7.22
C LEU A 159 -25.82 -5.69 -6.51
N ASP A 160 -25.16 -5.29 -5.43
CA ASP A 160 -25.42 -4.01 -4.77
C ASP A 160 -25.04 -2.86 -5.71
N ARG A 161 -26.02 -2.12 -6.19
CA ARG A 161 -25.86 -0.97 -7.09
C ARG A 161 -26.05 0.38 -6.39
N ARG A 162 -26.05 0.40 -5.05
CA ARG A 162 -26.15 1.64 -4.28
C ARG A 162 -25.02 2.58 -4.66
N ARG A 163 -25.33 3.87 -4.63
CA ARG A 163 -24.37 4.92 -4.95
C ARG A 163 -23.56 5.24 -3.70
N HIS A 164 -22.28 4.90 -3.72
CA HIS A 164 -21.36 5.22 -2.63
C HIS A 164 -20.50 6.43 -3.00
N LEU A 165 -20.05 7.15 -1.97
CA LEU A 165 -19.08 8.22 -2.15
C LEU A 165 -17.66 7.64 -2.31
N PHE A 166 -17.34 6.64 -1.51
CA PHE A 166 -16.12 5.84 -1.60
C PHE A 166 -16.39 4.43 -1.07
N LEU A 167 -15.52 3.49 -1.44
CA LEU A 167 -15.43 2.16 -0.86
C LEU A 167 -14.00 1.95 -0.37
N THR A 168 -13.84 1.25 0.74
CA THR A 168 -12.54 0.97 1.33
C THR A 168 -12.49 -0.47 1.79
N PHE A 169 -11.44 -1.16 1.40
CA PHE A 169 -11.07 -2.49 1.87
C PHE A 169 -9.81 -2.33 2.71
N ASN A 170 -9.84 -2.83 3.94
CA ASN A 170 -8.74 -2.72 4.86
C ASN A 170 -8.37 -4.10 5.41
N ASN A 171 -7.08 -4.28 5.66
CA ASN A 171 -6.53 -5.37 6.45
C ASN A 171 -5.97 -4.81 7.77
N SER A 172 -6.67 -5.01 8.90
CA SER A 172 -6.28 -4.58 10.25
C SER A 172 -6.15 -5.78 11.17
#